data_AF-A0A0Q1E4W3-F1
#
_entry.id   AF-A0A0Q1E4W3-F1
#
_cell.length_a   1.000
_cell.length_b   1.000
_cell.length_c   1.000
_cell.angle_alpha   90.00
_cell.angle_beta   90.00
_cell.angle_gamma   90.00
#
_symmetry.space_group_name_H-M   'P 1'
#
loop_
_entity.id
_entity.type
_entity.pdbx_description
1 polymer ?
#
loop_
_entity_poly.entity_id
_entity_poly.type
_entity_poly.pdbx_seq_one_letter_code
_entity_poly.pdbx_strand_id
1 'polypeptide(L)'
;MPRPTAAHALFSAYIVQVLGLFMITPVLLACGRPVELVRSVASDRLRRIGGRLTRVRLLRGAVSPIVGALLVPVVTPLVVFTGISGASLRSEPIYHALQVALLALGFLVAVPLIEGSAQVTGIAAAAALFIGFLALLLDSLPGGVLTFRTHLLAPVRYLALHRSWGPSPLTDQHTAGAILWSVGEVADLPFVAVLMVRWMRVDEREAREADRLLDEAEGGATRMRPWWETDPRPPR
;
A
#
# COMPACT_ATOMS: atom_id res chain seq x y z
N MET A 1 -21.21 27.02 -22.03
CA MET A 1 -20.33 26.48 -20.97
C MET A 1 -20.22 24.98 -21.14
N PRO A 2 -19.01 24.39 -21.09
CA PRO A 2 -18.88 22.93 -21.06
C PRO A 2 -19.64 22.38 -19.84
N ARG A 3 -20.39 21.29 -20.04
CA ARG A 3 -21.12 20.65 -18.95
C ARG A 3 -20.11 20.19 -17.90
N PRO A 4 -20.30 20.50 -16.60
CA PRO A 4 -19.43 19.96 -15.57
C PRO A 4 -19.45 18.43 -15.66
N THR A 5 -18.26 17.82 -15.65
CA THR A 5 -18.13 16.36 -15.58
C THR A 5 -18.81 15.85 -14.30
N ALA A 6 -19.24 14.59 -14.28
CA ALA A 6 -19.90 14.02 -13.11
C ALA A 6 -19.08 14.21 -11.82
N ALA A 7 -17.74 14.11 -11.91
CA ALA A 7 -16.81 14.34 -10.80
C ALA A 7 -16.77 15.81 -10.31
N HIS A 8 -17.15 16.79 -11.13
CA HIS A 8 -17.26 18.18 -10.70
C HIS A 8 -18.63 18.51 -10.09
N ALA A 9 -19.64 17.68 -10.37
CA ALA A 9 -21.03 17.87 -9.95
C ALA A 9 -21.42 17.05 -8.71
N LEU A 10 -20.92 15.82 -8.59
CA LEU A 10 -21.19 14.89 -7.50
C LEU A 10 -19.88 14.53 -6.79
N PHE A 11 -19.89 14.62 -5.47
CA PHE A 11 -18.78 14.23 -4.63
C PHE A 11 -18.54 12.72 -4.65
N SER A 12 -19.60 11.92 -4.74
CA SER A 12 -19.49 10.46 -4.94
C SER A 12 -18.71 10.13 -6.21
N ALA A 13 -19.00 10.79 -7.33
CA ALA A 13 -18.27 10.61 -8.58
C ALA A 13 -16.81 11.07 -8.48
N TYR A 14 -16.53 12.15 -7.75
CA TYR A 14 -15.16 12.59 -7.47
C TYR A 14 -14.39 11.52 -6.68
N ILE A 15 -14.98 10.97 -5.62
CA ILE A 15 -14.35 9.91 -4.82
C ILE A 15 -14.12 8.66 -5.65
N VAL A 16 -15.07 8.24 -6.48
CA VAL A 16 -14.89 7.11 -7.42
C VAL A 16 -13.69 7.36 -8.34
N GLN A 17 -13.54 8.58 -8.85
CA GLN A 17 -12.40 8.92 -9.70
C GLN A 17 -11.07 8.88 -8.94
N VAL A 18 -11.03 9.44 -7.72
CA VAL A 18 -9.85 9.41 -6.86
C VAL A 18 -9.42 7.96 -6.60
N LEU A 19 -10.36 7.10 -6.21
CA LEU A 19 -10.11 5.68 -5.95
C LEU A 19 -9.72 4.92 -7.22
N GLY A 20 -10.40 5.20 -8.33
CA GLY A 20 -10.09 4.59 -9.63
C GLY A 20 -8.67 4.91 -10.09
N LEU A 21 -8.21 6.15 -9.91
CA LEU A 21 -6.85 6.58 -10.27
C LEU A 21 -5.80 6.12 -9.28
N PHE A 22 -6.13 6.05 -8.00
CA PHE A 22 -5.16 5.73 -6.95
C PHE A 22 -5.00 4.22 -6.70
N MET A 23 -6.05 3.41 -6.91
CA MET A 23 -6.03 1.98 -6.59
C MET A 23 -6.20 1.09 -7.81
N ILE A 24 -7.22 1.34 -8.64
CA ILE A 24 -7.59 0.42 -9.72
C ILE A 24 -6.63 0.55 -10.91
N THR A 25 -6.52 1.76 -11.46
CA THR A 25 -5.71 2.04 -12.65
C THR A 25 -4.24 1.63 -12.49
N PRO A 26 -3.55 1.96 -11.38
CA PRO A 26 -2.15 1.60 -11.24
C PRO A 26 -1.91 0.09 -11.14
N VAL A 27 -2.81 -0.66 -10.49
CA VAL A 27 -2.74 -2.13 -10.43
C VAL A 27 -2.87 -2.72 -11.83
N LEU A 28 -3.86 -2.27 -12.61
CA LEU A 28 -4.03 -2.72 -14.00
C LEU A 28 -2.81 -2.40 -14.87
N LEU A 29 -2.21 -1.21 -14.70
CA LEU A 29 -0.99 -0.84 -15.40
C LEU A 29 0.21 -1.70 -14.98
N ALA A 30 0.36 -1.97 -13.68
CA ALA A 30 1.43 -2.80 -13.15
C ALA A 30 1.31 -4.28 -13.57
N CYS A 31 0.11 -4.79 -13.83
CA CYS A 31 -0.08 -6.12 -14.42
C CYS A 31 0.57 -6.27 -15.81
N GLY A 32 0.73 -5.17 -16.56
CA GLY A 32 1.49 -5.15 -17.81
C GLY A 32 3.01 -5.29 -17.63
N ARG A 33 3.48 -5.40 -16.38
CA ARG A 33 4.90 -5.45 -15.97
C ARG A 33 5.77 -4.39 -16.66
N PRO A 34 5.33 -3.11 -16.71
CA PRO A 34 5.99 -2.07 -17.48
C PRO A 34 7.42 -1.79 -17.00
N VAL A 35 7.72 -1.96 -15.71
CA VAL A 35 9.07 -1.69 -15.21
C VAL A 35 10.05 -2.77 -15.68
N GLU A 36 9.63 -4.03 -15.68
CA GLU A 36 10.39 -5.12 -16.29
C GLU A 36 10.55 -4.95 -17.81
N LEU A 37 9.49 -4.54 -18.52
CA LEU A 37 9.56 -4.24 -19.96
C LEU A 37 10.61 -3.16 -20.24
N VAL A 38 10.54 -2.03 -19.52
CA VAL A 38 11.53 -0.95 -19.65
C VAL A 38 12.93 -1.45 -19.33
N ARG A 39 13.11 -2.28 -18.30
CA ARG A 39 14.43 -2.86 -17.96
C ARG A 39 14.97 -3.79 -19.04
N SER A 40 14.10 -4.53 -19.73
CA SER A 40 14.49 -5.46 -20.81
C SER A 40 15.04 -4.73 -22.04
N VAL A 41 14.49 -3.56 -22.38
CA VAL A 41 14.91 -2.73 -23.53
C VAL A 41 15.85 -1.58 -23.16
N ALA A 42 16.06 -1.32 -21.87
CA ALA A 42 16.88 -0.20 -21.40
C ALA A 42 18.35 -0.37 -21.80
N SER A 43 18.90 0.68 -22.40
CA SER A 43 20.34 0.81 -22.63
C SER A 43 21.12 0.84 -21.31
N ASP A 44 22.44 0.56 -21.36
CA ASP A 44 23.30 0.54 -20.16
C ASP A 44 23.34 1.87 -19.40
N ARG A 45 22.98 2.98 -20.06
CA ARG A 45 22.83 4.29 -19.41
C ARG A 45 21.54 4.34 -18.58
N LEU A 46 20.40 3.89 -19.11
CA LEU A 46 19.14 3.83 -18.37
C LEU A 46 19.21 2.82 -17.21
N ARG A 47 19.85 1.66 -17.42
CA ARG A 47 20.08 0.68 -16.34
C ARG A 47 20.91 1.28 -15.19
N ARG A 48 21.93 2.09 -15.50
CA ARG A 48 22.74 2.78 -14.47
C ARG A 48 21.97 3.87 -13.74
N ILE A 49 21.12 4.64 -14.43
CA ILE A 49 20.27 5.66 -13.80
C ILE A 49 19.23 5.00 -12.90
N GLY A 50 18.53 3.98 -13.41
CA GLY A 50 17.57 3.19 -12.62
C GLY A 50 18.20 2.53 -11.41
N GLY A 51 19.39 1.94 -11.57
CA GLY A 51 20.18 1.35 -10.47
C GLY A 51 20.81 2.36 -9.50
N ARG A 52 20.89 3.66 -9.85
CA ARG A 52 21.25 4.73 -8.92
C ARG A 52 20.03 5.20 -8.14
N LEU A 53 18.88 5.34 -8.79
CA LEU A 53 17.61 5.72 -8.17
C LEU A 53 17.18 4.68 -7.12
N THR A 54 17.23 3.38 -7.42
CA THR A 54 16.94 2.33 -6.42
C THR A 54 17.97 2.22 -5.29
N ARG A 55 19.16 2.81 -5.46
CA ARG A 55 20.19 2.90 -4.41
C ARG A 55 19.93 4.04 -3.42
N VAL A 56 19.05 5.00 -3.75
CA VAL A 56 18.65 6.05 -2.82
C VAL A 56 17.81 5.40 -1.71
N ARG A 57 18.27 5.52 -0.45
CA ARG A 57 17.58 4.95 0.74
C ARG A 57 16.09 5.29 0.78
N LEU A 58 15.73 6.50 0.34
CA LEU A 58 14.35 6.98 0.28
C LEU A 58 13.47 6.17 -0.69
N LEU A 59 13.98 5.87 -1.89
CA LEU A 59 13.29 5.06 -2.89
C LEU A 59 13.26 3.58 -2.52
N ARG A 60 14.29 3.11 -1.81
CA ARG A 60 14.33 1.75 -1.25
C ARG A 60 13.33 1.57 -0.10
N GLY A 61 13.12 2.61 0.71
CA GLY A 61 12.08 2.69 1.72
C GLY A 61 10.68 2.81 1.11
N ALA A 62 10.53 3.61 0.04
CA ALA A 62 9.25 3.78 -0.67
C ALA A 62 8.73 2.49 -1.33
N VAL A 63 9.62 1.55 -1.64
CA VAL A 63 9.34 0.22 -2.20
C VAL A 63 9.12 -0.83 -1.09
N SER A 64 9.24 -0.45 0.19
CA SER A 64 8.96 -1.34 1.32
C SER A 64 7.46 -1.63 1.41
N PRO A 65 7.06 -2.88 1.71
CA PRO A 65 5.66 -3.24 1.99
C PRO A 65 4.99 -2.32 3.02
N ILE A 66 5.79 -1.80 3.96
CA ILE A 66 5.37 -0.85 5.01
C ILE A 66 4.91 0.48 4.42
N VAL A 67 5.65 1.02 3.43
CA VAL A 67 5.27 2.31 2.82
C VAL A 67 4.03 2.14 1.96
N GLY A 68 3.92 1.02 1.24
CA GLY A 68 2.69 0.69 0.51
C GLY A 68 1.46 0.63 1.43
N ALA A 69 1.59 -0.09 2.55
CA ALA A 69 0.54 -0.19 3.56
C ALA A 69 0.14 1.18 4.14
N LEU A 70 1.11 2.07 4.41
CA LEU A 70 0.81 3.38 5.00
C LEU A 70 0.35 4.43 3.99
N LEU A 71 0.58 4.22 2.68
CA LEU A 71 0.31 5.27 1.70
C LEU A 71 -1.19 5.55 1.55
N VAL A 72 -2.00 4.50 1.52
CA VAL A 72 -3.46 4.61 1.38
C VAL A 72 -4.10 5.35 2.57
N PRO A 73 -3.89 4.93 3.84
CA PRO A 73 -4.47 5.61 5.01
C PRO A 73 -3.90 7.02 5.24
N VAL A 74 -2.82 7.42 4.57
CA VAL A 74 -2.29 8.80 4.62
C VAL A 74 -2.85 9.66 3.49
N VAL A 75 -2.81 9.17 2.25
CA VAL A 75 -3.19 9.94 1.06
C VAL A 75 -4.70 10.19 1.05
N THR A 76 -5.51 9.18 1.39
CA THR A 76 -6.96 9.28 1.38
C THR A 76 -7.49 10.42 2.27
N PRO A 77 -7.19 10.47 3.59
CA PRO A 77 -7.65 11.58 4.42
C PRO A 77 -7.04 12.91 4.00
N LEU A 78 -5.79 12.93 3.50
CA LEU A 78 -5.16 14.15 3.01
C LEU A 78 -5.96 14.74 1.84
N VAL A 79 -6.36 13.92 0.87
CA VAL A 79 -7.14 14.40 -0.28
C VAL A 79 -8.56 14.80 0.14
N VAL A 80 -9.19 14.02 1.01
CA VAL A 80 -10.61 14.17 1.36
C VAL A 80 -10.85 15.32 2.35
N PHE A 81 -10.11 15.37 3.46
CA PHE A 81 -10.40 16.29 4.58
C PHE A 81 -9.60 17.59 4.54
N THR A 82 -8.56 17.69 3.72
CA THR A 82 -7.83 18.95 3.58
C THR A 82 -8.41 19.82 2.47
N GLY A 83 -7.80 21.00 2.28
CA GLY A 83 -8.15 21.90 1.18
C GLY A 83 -7.83 21.37 -0.22
N ILE A 84 -7.17 20.20 -0.37
CA ILE A 84 -6.75 19.66 -1.68
C ILE A 84 -7.93 19.39 -2.60
N SER A 85 -8.96 18.67 -2.14
CA SER A 85 -10.17 18.41 -2.94
C SER A 85 -10.90 19.69 -3.34
N GLY A 86 -10.98 20.65 -2.41
CA GLY A 86 -11.56 21.97 -2.70
C GLY A 86 -10.74 22.76 -3.73
N ALA A 87 -9.41 22.68 -3.65
CA ALA A 87 -8.49 23.39 -4.54
C ALA A 87 -8.45 22.76 -5.94
N SER A 88 -8.39 21.42 -6.03
CA SER A 88 -8.43 20.68 -7.30
C SER A 88 -9.69 21.02 -8.07
N LEU A 89 -10.83 21.02 -7.40
CA LEU A 89 -12.09 21.30 -8.04
C LEU A 89 -12.32 22.78 -8.41
N ARG A 90 -11.48 23.71 -7.93
CA ARG A 90 -11.51 25.15 -8.29
C ARG A 90 -10.52 25.52 -9.39
N SER A 91 -9.52 24.67 -9.65
CA SER A 91 -8.39 24.99 -10.52
C SER A 91 -8.02 23.77 -11.36
N GLU A 92 -8.22 23.86 -12.66
CA GLU A 92 -7.87 22.80 -13.63
C GLU A 92 -6.41 22.31 -13.51
N PRO A 93 -5.39 23.19 -13.38
CA PRO A 93 -4.02 22.74 -13.15
C PRO A 93 -3.87 21.88 -11.89
N ILE A 94 -4.55 22.23 -10.79
CA ILE A 94 -4.49 21.48 -9.53
C ILE A 94 -5.25 20.16 -9.67
N TYR A 95 -6.37 20.15 -10.40
CA TYR A 95 -7.12 18.94 -10.73
C TYR A 95 -6.26 17.91 -11.46
N HIS A 96 -5.63 18.31 -12.56
CA HIS A 96 -4.75 17.41 -13.31
C HIS A 96 -3.49 17.01 -12.53
N ALA A 97 -2.88 17.95 -11.79
CA ALA A 97 -1.74 17.62 -10.94
C ALA A 97 -2.11 16.57 -9.89
N LEU A 98 -3.29 16.67 -9.26
CA LEU A 98 -3.78 15.69 -8.31
C LEU A 98 -4.01 14.33 -8.96
N GLN A 99 -4.62 14.28 -10.15
CA GLN A 99 -4.84 13.03 -10.88
C GLN A 99 -3.52 12.31 -11.19
N VAL A 100 -2.52 13.05 -11.69
CA VAL A 100 -1.20 12.51 -11.98
C VAL A 100 -0.50 12.05 -10.70
N ALA A 101 -0.59 12.83 -9.62
CA ALA A 101 -0.02 12.47 -8.33
C ALA A 101 -0.65 11.20 -7.75
N LEU A 102 -1.98 11.07 -7.82
CA LEU A 102 -2.69 9.87 -7.38
C LEU A 102 -2.28 8.65 -8.20
N LEU A 103 -2.22 8.77 -9.52
CA LEU A 103 -1.77 7.69 -10.38
C LEU A 103 -0.33 7.28 -10.08
N ALA A 104 0.57 8.25 -9.89
CA ALA A 104 1.98 8.01 -9.59
C ALA A 104 2.17 7.35 -8.22
N LEU A 105 1.46 7.82 -7.19
CA LEU A 105 1.48 7.26 -5.85
C LEU A 105 0.91 5.84 -5.84
N GLY A 106 -0.22 5.61 -6.53
CA GLY A 106 -0.78 4.28 -6.66
C GLY A 106 0.15 3.32 -7.40
N PHE A 107 0.85 3.79 -8.42
CA PHE A 107 1.80 2.99 -9.18
C PHE A 107 3.04 2.63 -8.36
N LEU A 108 3.47 3.54 -7.48
CA LEU A 108 4.54 3.31 -6.51
C LEU A 108 4.20 2.16 -5.54
N VAL A 109 2.92 1.97 -5.20
CA VAL A 109 2.44 0.85 -4.38
C VAL A 109 2.26 -0.43 -5.21
N ALA A 110 1.68 -0.32 -6.40
CA ALA A 110 1.31 -1.46 -7.22
C ALA A 110 2.52 -2.21 -7.81
N VAL A 111 3.56 -1.50 -8.25
CA VAL A 111 4.73 -2.13 -8.90
C VAL A 111 5.49 -3.08 -7.96
N PRO A 112 5.86 -2.70 -6.72
CA PRO A 112 6.50 -3.63 -5.79
C PRO A 112 5.64 -4.83 -5.42
N LEU A 113 4.32 -4.67 -5.44
CA LEU A 113 3.38 -5.75 -5.13
C LEU A 113 3.31 -6.79 -6.25
N ILE A 114 3.32 -6.35 -7.52
CA ILE A 114 3.14 -7.21 -8.70
C ILE A 114 4.47 -7.69 -9.29
N GLU A 115 5.45 -6.80 -9.44
CA GLU A 115 6.75 -7.09 -10.07
C GLU A 115 7.86 -7.37 -9.04
N GLY A 116 7.64 -7.05 -7.77
CA GLY A 116 8.68 -7.12 -6.75
C GLY A 116 8.90 -8.53 -6.18
N SER A 117 10.14 -9.01 -6.25
CA SER A 117 10.59 -10.25 -5.59
C SER A 117 11.43 -9.93 -4.34
N ALA A 118 10.85 -9.29 -3.33
CA ALA A 118 11.60 -9.03 -2.09
C ALA A 118 11.69 -10.32 -1.25
N GLN A 119 12.91 -10.79 -0.97
CA GLN A 119 13.12 -11.71 0.15
C GLN A 119 13.12 -10.88 1.44
N VAL A 120 12.25 -11.24 2.38
CA VAL A 120 12.11 -10.57 3.68
C VAL A 120 12.32 -11.63 4.74
N THR A 121 13.02 -11.27 5.82
CA THR A 121 13.16 -12.11 7.01
C THR A 121 11.80 -12.24 7.72
N GLY A 122 11.64 -13.25 8.59
CA GLY A 122 10.41 -13.52 9.32
C GLY A 122 9.99 -12.36 10.19
N ILE A 123 10.94 -11.73 10.89
CA ILE A 123 10.71 -10.50 11.67
C ILE A 123 10.18 -9.36 10.80
N ALA A 124 10.76 -9.17 9.61
CA ALA A 124 10.33 -8.11 8.71
C ALA A 124 8.96 -8.41 8.08
N ALA A 125 8.65 -9.69 7.81
CA ALA A 125 7.35 -10.13 7.36
C ALA A 125 6.27 -9.96 8.45
N ALA A 126 6.58 -10.30 9.71
CA ALA A 126 5.71 -10.09 10.86
C ALA A 126 5.45 -8.60 11.11
N ALA A 127 6.48 -7.76 11.07
CA ALA A 127 6.34 -6.31 11.19
C ALA A 127 5.50 -5.72 10.05
N ALA A 128 5.70 -6.18 8.81
CA ALA A 128 4.89 -5.75 7.67
C ALA A 128 3.42 -6.18 7.82
N LEU A 129 3.16 -7.39 8.34
CA LEU A 129 1.80 -7.85 8.65
C LEU A 129 1.14 -6.98 9.73
N PHE A 130 1.85 -6.70 10.83
CA PHE A 130 1.34 -5.87 11.92
C PHE A 130 1.05 -4.43 11.45
N ILE A 131 1.99 -3.82 10.72
CA ILE A 131 1.79 -2.47 10.17
C ILE A 131 0.68 -2.46 9.12
N GLY A 132 0.60 -3.49 8.27
CA GLY A 132 -0.50 -3.68 7.33
C GLY A 132 -1.86 -3.74 8.03
N PHE A 133 -1.97 -4.50 9.11
CA PHE A 133 -3.18 -4.56 9.92
C PHE A 133 -3.53 -3.22 10.56
N LEU A 134 -2.56 -2.48 11.11
CA LEU A 134 -2.81 -1.15 11.65
C LEU A 134 -3.25 -0.16 10.56
N ALA A 135 -2.64 -0.25 9.38
CA ALA A 135 -3.02 0.54 8.22
C ALA A 135 -4.48 0.27 7.80
N LEU A 136 -4.92 -1.00 7.79
CA LEU A 136 -6.33 -1.35 7.52
C LEU A 136 -7.28 -0.64 8.48
N LEU A 137 -6.98 -0.69 9.78
CA LEU A 137 -7.83 -0.05 10.78
C LEU A 137 -7.93 1.47 10.54
N LEU A 138 -6.83 2.10 10.16
CA LEU A 138 -6.79 3.53 9.89
C LEU A 138 -7.46 3.93 8.56
N ASP A 139 -7.39 3.08 7.54
CA ASP A 139 -7.92 3.39 6.20
C ASP A 139 -9.46 3.43 6.13
N SER A 140 -10.14 2.71 7.03
CA SER A 140 -11.60 2.80 7.15
C SER A 140 -12.10 4.13 7.74
N LEU A 141 -11.25 4.85 8.50
CA LEU A 141 -11.66 6.05 9.24
C LEU A 141 -12.18 7.17 8.33
N PRO A 142 -11.51 7.54 7.21
CA PRO A 142 -12.04 8.53 6.28
C PRO A 142 -13.43 8.22 5.73
N GLY A 143 -13.66 6.97 5.32
CA GLY A 143 -14.95 6.53 4.79
C GLY A 143 -16.04 6.59 5.86
N GLY A 144 -15.76 6.08 7.05
CA GLY A 144 -16.69 6.13 8.19
C GLY A 144 -17.02 7.56 8.61
N VAL A 145 -16.01 8.41 8.81
CA VAL A 145 -16.20 9.83 9.15
C VAL A 145 -17.06 10.54 8.11
N LEU A 146 -16.82 10.29 6.82
CA LEU A 146 -17.57 10.94 5.76
C LEU A 146 -19.03 10.45 5.69
N THR A 147 -19.24 9.16 5.94
CA THR A 147 -20.55 8.50 5.94
C THR A 147 -21.43 8.98 7.09
N PHE A 148 -20.88 9.14 8.29
CA PHE A 148 -21.65 9.50 9.49
C PHE A 148 -21.68 11.00 9.79
N ARG A 149 -20.93 11.83 9.04
CA ARG A 149 -20.93 13.28 9.25
C ARG A 149 -22.28 13.89 8.92
N THR A 150 -22.81 14.72 9.82
CA THR A 150 -24.13 15.37 9.69
C THR A 150 -24.12 16.69 8.92
N HIS A 151 -22.94 17.22 8.60
CA HIS A 151 -22.75 18.48 7.89
C HIS A 151 -21.84 18.29 6.67
N LEU A 152 -21.98 19.19 5.69
CA LEU A 152 -21.18 19.16 4.47
C LEU A 152 -19.73 19.52 4.78
N LEU A 153 -18.79 18.82 4.13
CA LEU A 153 -17.36 19.08 4.21
C LEU A 153 -16.99 20.37 3.44
N ALA A 154 -17.67 20.63 2.33
CA ALA A 154 -17.50 21.84 1.51
C ALA A 154 -18.86 22.48 1.16
N PRO A 155 -19.58 23.05 2.15
CA PRO A 155 -20.94 23.55 1.97
C PRO A 155 -21.04 24.64 0.90
N VAL A 156 -20.12 25.61 0.92
CA VAL A 156 -20.10 26.74 -0.04
C VAL A 156 -20.08 26.25 -1.49
N ARG A 157 -19.36 25.17 -1.78
CA ARG A 157 -19.24 24.65 -3.14
C ARG A 157 -20.50 23.88 -3.55
N TYR A 158 -20.82 22.80 -2.84
CA TYR A 158 -21.87 21.88 -3.29
C TYR A 158 -23.28 22.49 -3.23
N LEU A 159 -23.49 23.49 -2.36
CA LEU A 159 -24.72 24.27 -2.35
C LEU A 159 -24.75 25.30 -3.49
N ALA A 160 -23.62 25.91 -3.85
CA ALA A 160 -23.55 26.88 -4.95
C ALA A 160 -23.84 26.28 -6.33
N LEU A 161 -23.71 24.95 -6.51
CA LEU A 161 -24.09 24.28 -7.76
C LEU A 161 -25.61 24.29 -8.03
N HIS A 162 -26.46 24.57 -7.03
CA HIS A 162 -27.93 24.63 -7.14
C HIS A 162 -28.54 23.49 -7.99
N ARG A 163 -28.02 22.28 -7.84
CA ARG A 163 -28.47 21.15 -8.68
C ARG A 163 -29.89 20.73 -8.31
N SER A 164 -30.74 20.59 -9.34
CA SER A 164 -32.10 20.07 -9.22
C SER A 164 -32.21 18.56 -9.46
N TRP A 165 -31.10 17.91 -9.79
CA TRP A 165 -31.04 16.49 -10.16
C TRP A 165 -30.07 15.73 -9.25
N GLY A 166 -30.32 14.43 -9.08
CA GLY A 166 -29.53 13.54 -8.21
C GLY A 166 -29.87 13.65 -6.71
N PRO A 167 -29.11 12.97 -5.82
CA PRO A 167 -29.34 12.95 -4.36
C PRO A 167 -29.24 14.35 -3.72
N SER A 168 -29.48 14.58 -2.43
CA SER A 168 -29.07 15.87 -1.83
C SER A 168 -27.53 15.95 -1.72
N PRO A 169 -26.89 17.14 -1.60
CA PRO A 169 -25.44 17.22 -1.37
C PRO A 169 -24.97 16.42 -0.15
N LEU A 170 -25.77 16.37 0.91
CA LEU A 170 -25.43 15.62 2.13
C LEU A 170 -25.55 14.11 1.89
N THR A 171 -26.62 13.67 1.23
CA THR A 171 -26.81 12.27 0.84
C THR A 171 -25.69 11.80 -0.10
N ASP A 172 -25.31 12.63 -1.06
CA ASP A 172 -24.19 12.34 -1.98
C ASP A 172 -22.86 12.20 -1.23
N GLN A 173 -22.65 13.01 -0.18
CA GLN A 173 -21.49 12.88 0.70
C GLN A 173 -21.49 11.56 1.47
N HIS A 174 -22.66 11.14 2.00
CA HIS A 174 -22.77 9.84 2.68
C HIS A 174 -22.49 8.68 1.73
N THR A 175 -23.03 8.74 0.50
CA THR A 175 -22.72 7.75 -0.55
C THR A 175 -21.24 7.75 -0.88
N ALA A 176 -20.61 8.93 -1.01
CA ALA A 176 -19.18 9.04 -1.24
C ALA A 176 -18.35 8.39 -0.12
N GLY A 177 -18.74 8.59 1.14
CA GLY A 177 -18.12 7.93 2.30
C GLY A 177 -18.29 6.40 2.29
N ALA A 178 -19.48 5.92 1.96
CA ALA A 178 -19.77 4.49 1.89
C ALA A 178 -18.99 3.80 0.76
N ILE A 179 -18.86 4.46 -0.40
CA ILE A 179 -18.02 4.01 -1.51
C ILE A 179 -16.56 3.98 -1.07
N LEU A 180 -16.08 5.06 -0.47
CA LEU A 180 -14.69 5.18 0.00
C LEU A 180 -14.32 4.02 0.93
N TRP A 181 -15.20 3.74 1.88
CA TRP A 181 -15.02 2.64 2.81
C TRP A 181 -15.07 1.28 2.10
N SER A 182 -16.14 1.00 1.37
CA SER A 182 -16.38 -0.34 0.80
C SER A 182 -15.28 -0.75 -0.19
N VAL A 183 -14.77 0.21 -0.98
CA VAL A 183 -13.69 -0.06 -1.94
C VAL A 183 -12.37 -0.36 -1.23
N GLY A 184 -12.07 0.35 -0.12
CA GLY A 184 -10.91 0.06 0.72
C GLY A 184 -10.94 -1.38 1.21
N GLU A 185 -12.04 -1.80 1.86
CA GLU A 185 -12.19 -3.16 2.39
C GLU A 185 -12.03 -4.25 1.32
N VAL A 186 -12.59 -4.02 0.12
CA VAL A 186 -12.48 -4.97 -1.00
C VAL A 186 -11.03 -5.10 -1.49
N ALA A 187 -10.25 -4.00 -1.49
CA ALA A 187 -8.85 -4.02 -1.90
C ALA A 187 -7.92 -4.61 -0.81
N ASP A 188 -8.28 -4.39 0.44
CA ASP A 188 -7.46 -4.70 1.62
C ASP A 188 -7.48 -6.18 2.01
N LEU A 189 -8.63 -6.84 1.92
CA LEU A 189 -8.78 -8.25 2.29
C LEU A 189 -7.81 -9.17 1.51
N PRO A 190 -7.68 -9.07 0.17
CA PRO A 190 -6.68 -9.83 -0.57
C PRO A 190 -5.24 -9.49 -0.17
N PHE A 191 -4.95 -8.22 0.11
CA PHE A 191 -3.61 -7.77 0.47
C PHE A 191 -3.13 -8.38 1.79
N VAL A 192 -3.97 -8.36 2.83
CA VAL A 192 -3.65 -8.99 4.11
C VAL A 192 -3.56 -10.49 4.01
N ALA A 193 -4.42 -11.14 3.21
CA ALA A 193 -4.30 -12.57 2.93
C ALA A 193 -2.93 -12.92 2.32
N VAL A 194 -2.44 -12.12 1.36
CA VAL A 194 -1.11 -12.30 0.75
C VAL A 194 0.01 -12.08 1.77
N LEU A 195 -0.06 -11.04 2.60
CA LEU A 195 0.94 -10.79 3.64
C LEU A 195 0.99 -11.93 4.67
N MET A 196 -0.17 -12.43 5.08
CA MET A 196 -0.28 -13.56 6.01
C MET A 196 0.36 -14.83 5.43
N VAL A 197 -0.01 -15.21 4.19
CA VAL A 197 0.58 -16.37 3.52
C VAL A 197 2.08 -16.22 3.34
N ARG A 198 2.55 -15.01 3.02
CA ARG A 198 3.98 -14.72 2.87
C ARG A 198 4.72 -14.87 4.20
N TRP A 199 4.16 -14.33 5.28
CA TRP A 199 4.73 -14.47 6.61
C TRP A 199 4.80 -15.95 7.02
N MET A 200 3.71 -16.71 6.91
CA MET A 200 3.69 -18.15 7.21
C MET A 200 4.78 -18.93 6.45
N ARG A 201 4.98 -18.62 5.16
CA ARG A 201 6.01 -19.27 4.33
C ARG A 201 7.43 -18.91 4.73
N VAL A 202 7.66 -17.70 5.21
CA VAL A 202 8.99 -17.27 5.68
C VAL A 202 9.28 -17.90 7.04
N ASP A 203 8.30 -17.86 7.94
CA ASP A 203 8.38 -18.44 9.29
C ASP A 203 8.68 -19.95 9.24
N GLU A 204 7.97 -20.70 8.38
CA GLU A 204 8.21 -22.14 8.19
C GLU A 204 9.64 -22.44 7.66
N ARG A 205 10.19 -21.56 6.82
CA ARG A 205 11.56 -21.72 6.30
C ARG A 205 12.60 -21.46 7.39
N GLU A 206 12.41 -20.38 8.16
CA GLU A 206 13.31 -20.02 9.25
C GLU A 206 13.28 -21.06 10.37
N ALA A 207 12.10 -21.62 10.70
CA ALA A 207 11.97 -22.72 11.65
C ALA A 207 12.75 -23.97 11.20
N ARG A 208 12.59 -24.39 9.94
CA ARG A 208 13.34 -25.54 9.39
C ARG A 208 14.85 -25.31 9.34
N GLU A 209 15.29 -24.07 9.14
CA GLU A 209 16.71 -23.72 9.16
C GLU A 209 17.26 -23.76 10.59
N ALA A 210 16.50 -23.25 11.56
CA ALA A 210 16.85 -23.34 12.98
C ALA A 210 16.93 -24.81 13.46
N ASP A 211 15.95 -25.65 13.11
CA ASP A 211 15.95 -27.07 13.45
C ASP A 211 17.19 -27.79 12.89
N ARG A 212 17.55 -27.53 11.62
CA ARG A 212 18.77 -28.10 11.01
C ARG A 212 20.04 -27.69 11.74
N LEU A 213 20.16 -26.42 12.11
CA LEU A 213 21.33 -25.91 12.83
C LEU A 213 21.43 -26.52 14.23
N LEU A 214 20.31 -26.77 14.88
CA LEU A 214 20.25 -27.47 16.18
C LEU A 214 20.64 -28.94 16.03
N ASP A 215 20.11 -29.66 15.05
CA ASP A 215 20.47 -31.06 14.76
C ASP A 215 21.96 -31.22 14.46
N GLU A 216 22.56 -30.29 13.69
CA GLU A 216 24.00 -30.27 13.41
C GLU A 216 24.83 -30.00 14.67
N ALA A 217 24.38 -29.09 15.53
CA ALA A 217 25.04 -28.78 16.80
C ALA A 217 24.95 -29.94 17.80
N GLU A 218 23.80 -30.62 17.90
CA GLU A 218 23.61 -31.80 18.74
C GLU A 218 24.38 -33.02 18.20
N GLY A 219 24.40 -33.22 16.88
CA GLY A 219 25.23 -34.25 16.23
C GLY A 219 26.73 -33.99 16.40
N GLY A 220 27.15 -32.72 16.43
CA GLY A 220 28.50 -32.29 16.77
C GLY A 220 28.84 -32.48 18.25
N ALA A 221 27.92 -32.14 19.16
CA ALA A 221 28.05 -32.36 20.60
C ALA A 221 28.13 -33.85 20.95
N THR A 222 27.40 -34.71 20.23
CA THR A 222 27.48 -36.18 20.36
C THR A 222 28.84 -36.74 19.91
N ARG A 223 29.56 -36.06 19.00
CA ARG A 223 30.94 -36.40 18.64
C ARG A 223 31.99 -35.80 19.59
N MET A 224 31.63 -34.78 20.34
CA MET A 224 32.49 -34.19 21.36
C MET A 224 32.46 -35.10 22.58
N ARG A 225 33.29 -36.16 22.54
CA ARG A 225 33.46 -37.04 23.70
C ARG A 225 33.83 -36.17 24.90
N PRO A 226 33.12 -36.32 26.03
CA PRO A 226 33.44 -35.53 27.20
C PRO A 226 34.90 -35.72 27.59
N TRP A 227 35.55 -34.67 28.09
CA TRP A 227 37.00 -34.64 28.33
C TRP A 227 37.50 -35.80 29.22
N TRP A 228 36.65 -36.35 30.09
CA TRP A 228 36.93 -37.51 30.95
C TRP A 228 36.96 -38.86 30.21
N GLU A 229 36.32 -38.98 29.03
CA GLU A 229 36.44 -40.17 28.16
C GLU A 229 37.72 -40.15 27.32
N THR A 230 38.36 -38.98 27.19
CA THR A 230 39.61 -38.78 26.45
C THR A 230 40.85 -38.66 27.34
N ASP A 231 40.68 -38.63 28.67
CA ASP A 231 41.79 -38.57 29.62
C ASP A 231 42.37 -40.00 29.85
N PRO A 232 43.63 -40.28 29.48
CA PRO A 232 44.24 -41.59 29.67
C PRO A 232 44.61 -41.91 31.13
N ARG A 233 44.30 -41.04 32.10
CA ARG A 233 44.68 -41.23 33.51
C ARG A 233 43.64 -42.05 34.26
N PRO A 234 44.01 -43.16 34.92
CA PRO A 234 43.07 -43.95 35.71
C PRO A 234 42.62 -43.17 36.96
N PRO A 235 41.35 -43.33 37.39
CA PRO A 235 40.87 -42.73 38.63
C PRO A 235 41.66 -43.31 39.82
N ARG A 236 42.16 -42.40 40.67
CA ARG A 236 42.86 -42.73 41.92
C ARG A 236 41.88 -42.94 43.05
#